data_AF-A0A961AZ93-F1
#
_entry.id   AF-A0A961AZ93-F1
#
_cell.length_a   1.000
_cell.length_b   1.000
_cell.length_c   1.000
_cell.angle_alpha   90.00
_cell.angle_beta   90.00
_cell.angle_gamma   90.00
#
_symmetry.space_group_name_H-M   'P 1'
#
loop_
_entity.id
_entity.type
_entity.pdbx_description
1 polymer ?
#
loop_
_entity_poly.entity_id
_entity_poly.type
_entity_poly.pdbx_seq_one_letter_code
_entity_poly.pdbx_strand_id
1 'polypeptide(L)'
;NVTVCGTWWKGAKDEVGIPHATMRDGAPNGYSIITFDGTRHTLDFKAARQPADYQLSIHAPDEISAAAAPETFVHVNVFNGSEKSVVKMRIDGQGEWIALEKVLEPDPYYVEIREREMAAQPDSASPLNAPVPSGHLWKTALPAGLKAGPRLIEVEATDAYGRPHGGKRLIRILE
;
A
#
# COMPACT_ATOMS: atom_id res chain seq x y z
N ASN A 1 7.13 10.29 5.11
CA ASN A 1 7.25 9.12 4.21
C ASN A 1 8.67 8.62 3.98
N VAL A 2 9.69 9.03 4.74
CA VAL A 2 11.02 8.40 4.62
C VAL A 2 11.74 8.30 5.96
N THR A 3 12.16 7.08 6.30
CA THR A 3 13.11 6.78 7.37
C THR A 3 14.03 5.65 6.89
N VAL A 4 15.33 5.79 7.10
CA VAL A 4 16.35 4.83 6.62
C VAL A 4 17.11 4.15 7.76
N CYS A 5 16.87 4.56 9.02
CA CYS A 5 17.57 4.06 10.19
C CYS A 5 16.74 4.28 11.47
N GLY A 6 17.34 3.96 12.63
CA GLY A 6 16.75 4.20 13.94
C GLY A 6 15.69 3.17 14.32
N THR A 7 14.65 3.59 15.05
CA THR A 7 13.62 2.68 15.56
C THR A 7 12.76 2.04 14.47
N TRP A 8 12.90 2.48 13.22
CA TRP A 8 12.25 1.94 12.02
C TRP A 8 13.02 0.76 11.40
N TRP A 9 14.27 0.52 11.79
CA TRP A 9 15.06 -0.63 11.33
C TRP A 9 14.72 -1.89 12.14
N LYS A 10 13.47 -2.34 12.02
CA LYS A 10 12.89 -3.47 12.77
C LYS A 10 12.00 -4.33 11.87
N GLY A 11 11.62 -5.49 12.37
CA GLY A 11 10.76 -6.45 11.69
C GLY A 11 11.45 -7.78 11.41
N ALA A 12 10.69 -8.74 10.88
CA ALA A 12 11.24 -9.99 10.38
C ALA A 12 12.35 -9.73 9.35
N LYS A 13 13.45 -10.46 9.50
CA LYS A 13 14.61 -10.39 8.61
C LYS A 13 14.37 -11.29 7.41
N ASP A 14 14.84 -10.80 6.26
CA ASP A 14 14.90 -11.57 5.02
C ASP A 14 16.12 -12.50 4.95
N GLU A 15 16.33 -13.12 3.79
CA GLU A 15 17.40 -14.08 3.53
C GLU A 15 18.83 -13.51 3.66
N VAL A 16 19.00 -12.19 3.62
CA VAL A 16 20.29 -11.52 3.82
C VAL A 16 20.38 -10.82 5.19
N GLY A 17 19.43 -11.08 6.08
CA GLY A 17 19.42 -10.57 7.45
C GLY A 17 18.95 -9.11 7.58
N ILE A 18 18.38 -8.53 6.52
CA ILE A 18 17.84 -7.17 6.51
C ILE A 18 16.37 -7.24 6.97
N PRO A 19 15.96 -6.47 7.99
CA PRO A 19 14.55 -6.41 8.37
C PRO A 19 13.71 -5.76 7.27
N HIS A 20 12.45 -6.15 7.16
CA HIS A 20 11.53 -5.55 6.18
C HIS A 20 11.40 -4.02 6.36
N ALA A 21 11.63 -3.49 7.57
CA ALA A 21 11.75 -2.07 7.87
C ALA A 21 10.59 -1.21 7.35
N THR A 22 9.38 -1.77 7.35
CA THR A 22 8.16 -1.06 6.94
C THR A 22 7.90 0.07 7.93
N MET A 23 7.61 1.25 7.39
CA MET A 23 7.34 2.43 8.19
C MET A 23 5.98 2.32 8.90
N ARG A 24 5.80 3.10 9.97
CA ARG A 24 4.59 3.04 10.82
C ARG A 24 3.30 3.43 10.10
N ASP A 25 3.43 4.11 8.96
CA ASP A 25 2.37 4.55 8.05
C ASP A 25 2.17 3.57 6.86
N GLY A 26 2.83 2.41 6.89
CA GLY A 26 2.66 1.32 5.92
C GLY A 26 3.55 1.37 4.68
N ALA A 27 4.19 2.50 4.39
CA ALA A 27 5.12 2.57 3.27
C ALA A 27 6.42 1.76 3.56
N PRO A 28 7.07 1.19 2.53
CA PRO A 28 8.35 0.52 2.70
C PRO A 28 9.44 1.54 3.10
N ASN A 29 10.56 1.09 3.67
CA ASN A 29 11.72 1.97 3.79
C ASN A 29 12.19 2.46 2.40
N GLY A 30 12.83 3.62 2.38
CA GLY A 30 13.25 4.23 1.13
C GLY A 30 13.80 5.63 1.31
N TYR A 31 14.00 6.32 0.19
CA TYR A 31 14.48 7.69 0.13
C TYR A 31 13.70 8.49 -0.90
N SER A 32 13.68 9.81 -0.73
CA SER A 32 13.09 10.72 -1.70
C SER A 32 14.17 11.28 -2.62
N ILE A 33 13.84 11.42 -3.90
CA ILE A 33 14.68 12.09 -4.88
C ILE A 33 13.94 13.37 -5.28
N ILE A 34 14.57 14.52 -5.07
CA ILE A 34 14.03 15.81 -5.50
C ILE A 34 14.82 16.27 -6.71
N THR A 35 14.14 16.50 -7.83
CA THR A 35 14.75 17.01 -9.06
C THR A 35 14.28 18.45 -9.28
N PHE A 36 15.21 19.34 -9.60
CA PHE A 36 14.92 20.76 -9.84
C PHE A 36 15.18 21.13 -11.30
N ASP A 37 14.25 21.89 -11.88
CA ASP A 37 14.38 22.55 -13.18
C ASP A 37 13.98 24.03 -13.02
N GLY A 38 14.98 24.87 -12.74
CA GLY A 38 14.76 26.26 -12.36
C GLY A 38 13.91 26.38 -11.09
N THR A 39 12.72 26.95 -11.22
CA THR A 39 11.74 27.10 -10.12
C THR A 39 10.77 25.92 -9.98
N ARG A 40 10.82 24.96 -10.91
CA ARG A 40 10.01 23.74 -10.87
C ARG A 40 10.76 22.65 -10.14
N HIS A 41 10.02 21.77 -9.49
CA HIS A 41 10.58 20.57 -8.88
C HIS A 41 9.66 19.37 -9.07
N THR A 42 10.24 18.17 -9.07
CA THR A 42 9.54 16.90 -8.87
C THR A 42 10.06 16.23 -7.61
N LEU A 43 9.19 15.44 -6.99
CA LEU A 43 9.50 14.59 -5.85
C LEU A 43 9.19 13.16 -6.25
N ASP A 44 10.17 12.29 -6.11
CA ASP A 44 10.06 10.86 -6.33
C ASP A 44 10.34 10.12 -5.04
N PHE A 45 9.65 9.01 -4.81
CA PHE A 45 9.99 8.09 -3.74
C PHE A 45 10.67 6.86 -4.34
N LYS A 46 11.70 6.37 -3.67
CA LYS A 46 12.38 5.14 -4.05
C LYS A 46 12.36 4.18 -2.88
N ALA A 47 11.49 3.19 -2.96
CA ALA A 47 11.50 2.05 -2.04
C ALA A 47 12.87 1.34 -2.12
N ALA A 48 13.48 1.10 -0.96
CA ALA A 48 14.76 0.40 -0.90
C ALA A 48 14.60 -1.02 -1.45
N ARG A 49 15.56 -1.45 -2.28
CA ARG A 49 15.63 -2.82 -2.85
C ARG A 49 14.42 -3.26 -3.69
N GLN A 50 13.52 -2.34 -4.03
CA GLN A 50 12.46 -2.55 -5.00
C GLN A 50 12.86 -1.93 -6.36
N PRO A 51 12.13 -2.20 -7.45
CA PRO A 51 12.20 -1.41 -8.67
C PRO A 51 11.90 0.08 -8.46
N ALA A 52 12.19 0.93 -9.45
CA ALA A 52 11.92 2.38 -9.37
C ALA A 52 10.44 2.73 -9.60
N ASP A 53 9.72 1.88 -10.34
CA ASP A 53 8.29 1.98 -10.64
C ASP A 53 7.40 1.40 -9.53
N TYR A 54 7.96 0.78 -8.49
CA TYR A 54 7.22 0.38 -7.30
C TYR A 54 6.87 1.59 -6.43
N GLN A 55 5.73 2.21 -6.75
CA GLN A 55 5.26 3.47 -6.15
C GLN A 55 3.99 3.33 -5.29
N LEU A 56 3.36 2.16 -5.29
CA LEU A 56 2.18 1.89 -4.48
C LEU A 56 2.11 0.42 -4.04
N SER A 57 1.41 0.17 -2.94
CA SER A 57 0.98 -1.17 -2.50
C SER A 57 -0.55 -1.25 -2.48
N ILE A 58 -1.07 -2.45 -2.72
CA ILE A 58 -2.50 -2.76 -2.70
C ILE A 58 -2.74 -3.79 -1.60
N HIS A 59 -3.65 -3.48 -0.69
CA HIS A 59 -4.09 -4.38 0.37
C HIS A 59 -5.57 -4.72 0.19
N ALA A 60 -5.86 -6.01 0.23
CA ALA A 60 -7.21 -6.60 0.21
C ALA A 60 -7.07 -8.05 0.72
N PRO A 61 -8.10 -8.65 1.34
CA PRO A 61 -8.05 -10.07 1.72
C PRO A 61 -7.78 -10.97 0.51
N ASP A 62 -7.06 -12.08 0.73
CA ASP A 62 -6.73 -13.03 -0.35
C ASP A 62 -7.97 -13.78 -0.85
N GLU A 63 -8.92 -14.08 0.05
CA GLU A 63 -10.18 -14.77 -0.24
C GLU A 63 -11.37 -14.00 0.36
N ILE A 64 -12.42 -13.80 -0.44
CA ILE A 64 -13.59 -12.96 -0.09
C ILE A 64 -14.84 -13.66 -0.64
N SER A 65 -15.91 -13.81 0.14
CA SER A 65 -17.17 -14.32 -0.40
C SER A 65 -17.84 -13.28 -1.29
N ALA A 66 -18.55 -13.73 -2.34
CA ALA A 66 -19.25 -12.82 -3.24
C ALA A 66 -20.23 -11.89 -2.51
N ALA A 67 -20.84 -12.36 -1.42
CA ALA A 67 -21.74 -11.58 -0.57
C ALA A 67 -21.01 -10.51 0.27
N ALA A 68 -19.77 -10.76 0.71
CA ALA A 68 -18.99 -9.83 1.52
C ALA A 68 -18.22 -8.79 0.70
N ALA A 69 -18.12 -8.97 -0.63
CA ALA A 69 -17.44 -8.03 -1.52
C ALA A 69 -17.84 -6.55 -1.29
N PRO A 70 -19.12 -6.15 -1.30
CA PRO A 70 -19.51 -4.74 -1.11
C PRO A 70 -19.17 -4.16 0.27
N GLU A 71 -18.84 -5.00 1.25
CA GLU A 71 -18.41 -4.57 2.60
C GLU A 71 -16.88 -4.66 2.78
N THR A 72 -16.18 -5.22 1.81
CA THR A 72 -14.73 -5.44 1.87
C THR A 72 -14.00 -4.30 1.17
N PHE A 73 -13.17 -3.58 1.93
CA PHE A 73 -12.37 -2.47 1.42
C PHE A 73 -11.05 -2.94 0.80
N VAL A 74 -10.76 -2.41 -0.38
CA VAL A 74 -9.43 -2.39 -0.98
C VAL A 74 -8.74 -1.11 -0.53
N HIS A 75 -7.55 -1.23 0.03
CA HIS A 75 -6.70 -0.10 0.40
C HIS A 75 -5.52 0.01 -0.55
N VAL A 76 -5.16 1.23 -0.91
CA VAL A 76 -4.01 1.55 -1.75
C VAL A 76 -3.16 2.59 -1.03
N ASN A 77 -1.92 2.22 -0.73
CA ASN A 77 -0.93 3.12 -0.15
C ASN A 77 -0.02 3.60 -1.28
N VAL A 78 -0.06 4.89 -1.61
CA VAL A 78 0.77 5.50 -2.67
C VAL A 78 1.91 6.22 -1.98
N PHE A 79 3.15 5.72 -2.07
CA PHE A 79 4.23 6.10 -1.15
C PHE A 79 4.61 7.59 -1.20
N ASN A 80 4.44 8.24 -2.35
CA ASN A 80 4.58 9.68 -2.54
C ASN A 80 3.24 10.38 -2.85
N GLY A 81 2.15 9.80 -2.38
CA GLY A 81 0.80 10.32 -2.58
C GLY A 81 0.57 11.61 -1.79
N SER A 82 -0.23 12.50 -2.36
CA SER A 82 -0.65 13.76 -1.73
C SER A 82 -2.14 14.01 -1.95
N GLU A 83 -2.67 15.12 -1.43
CA GLU A 83 -4.04 15.56 -1.72
C GLU A 83 -4.30 15.83 -3.21
N LYS A 84 -3.25 16.07 -3.99
CA LYS A 84 -3.34 16.25 -5.45
C LYS A 84 -3.36 14.93 -6.22
N SER A 85 -3.13 13.81 -5.53
CA SER A 85 -3.10 12.49 -6.16
C SER A 85 -4.51 11.97 -6.40
N VAL A 86 -4.71 11.33 -7.55
CA VAL A 86 -5.97 10.67 -7.91
C VAL A 86 -5.71 9.18 -8.04
N VAL A 87 -6.48 8.37 -7.31
CA VAL A 87 -6.33 6.91 -7.30
C VAL A 87 -7.63 6.28 -7.75
N LYS A 88 -7.52 5.31 -8.66
CA LYS A 88 -8.65 4.55 -9.19
C LYS A 88 -8.29 3.08 -9.33
N MET A 89 -9.30 2.22 -9.25
CA MET A 89 -9.15 0.78 -9.47
C MET A 89 -10.16 0.26 -10.50
N ARG A 90 -9.86 -0.89 -11.09
CA ARG A 90 -10.83 -1.70 -11.85
C ARG A 90 -10.56 -3.18 -11.63
N ILE A 91 -11.50 -4.02 -12.03
CA ILE A 91 -11.42 -5.48 -11.88
C ILE A 91 -11.29 -6.15 -13.24
N ASP A 92 -10.39 -7.12 -13.36
CA ASP A 92 -10.16 -7.97 -14.53
C ASP A 92 -9.86 -7.22 -15.84
N GLY A 93 -9.28 -6.01 -15.75
CA GLY A 93 -8.99 -5.16 -16.91
C GLY A 93 -10.22 -4.69 -17.68
N GLN A 94 -11.41 -4.98 -17.17
CA GLN A 94 -12.69 -4.71 -17.78
C GLN A 94 -13.48 -3.74 -16.92
N GLY A 95 -14.45 -3.06 -17.52
CA GLY A 95 -15.34 -2.15 -16.82
C GLY A 95 -14.76 -0.76 -16.55
N GLU A 96 -15.53 0.03 -15.81
CA GLU A 96 -15.22 1.41 -15.48
C GLU A 96 -14.22 1.51 -14.33
N TRP A 97 -13.43 2.57 -14.35
CA TRP A 97 -12.56 2.93 -13.25
C TRP A 97 -13.38 3.41 -12.05
N ILE A 98 -13.20 2.75 -10.92
CA ILE A 98 -13.79 3.11 -9.63
C ILE A 98 -12.79 4.03 -8.92
N ALA A 99 -13.20 5.27 -8.63
CA ALA A 99 -12.37 6.19 -7.86
C ALA A 99 -12.24 5.72 -6.40
N LEU A 100 -11.05 5.87 -5.82
CA LEU A 100 -10.81 5.63 -4.41
C LEU A 100 -10.87 6.94 -3.62
N GLU A 101 -11.36 6.85 -2.39
CA GLU A 101 -11.41 7.96 -1.44
C GLU A 101 -10.10 8.03 -0.66
N LYS A 102 -9.52 9.24 -0.53
CA LYS A 102 -8.35 9.47 0.32
C LYS A 102 -8.77 9.44 1.79
N VAL A 103 -8.07 8.65 2.60
CA VAL A 103 -8.36 8.50 4.04
C VAL A 103 -7.13 8.78 4.89
N LEU A 104 -7.36 9.04 6.18
CA LEU A 104 -6.31 9.21 7.19
C LEU A 104 -6.50 8.13 8.26
N GLU A 105 -6.01 6.93 7.97
CA GLU A 105 -6.19 5.73 8.80
C GLU A 105 -4.86 4.97 8.89
N PRO A 106 -4.64 4.15 9.94
CA PRO A 106 -3.54 3.19 9.95
C PRO A 106 -3.58 2.31 8.70
N ASP A 107 -2.41 2.06 8.10
CA ASP A 107 -2.32 1.15 6.97
C ASP A 107 -2.60 -0.30 7.42
N PRO A 108 -3.61 -0.98 6.83
CA PRO A 108 -4.03 -2.30 7.28
C PRO A 108 -2.95 -3.37 7.08
N TYR A 109 -2.10 -3.25 6.07
CA TYR A 109 -0.98 -4.17 5.86
C TYR A 109 0.03 -4.08 7.00
N TYR A 110 0.36 -2.88 7.46
CA TYR A 110 1.27 -2.72 8.60
C TYR A 110 0.63 -3.17 9.92
N VAL A 111 -0.67 -2.94 10.11
CA VAL A 111 -1.43 -3.45 11.27
C VAL A 111 -1.33 -4.98 11.32
N GLU A 112 -1.67 -5.67 10.23
CA GLU A 112 -1.66 -7.13 10.15
C GLU A 112 -0.26 -7.73 10.36
N ILE A 113 0.78 -7.14 9.76
CA ILE A 113 2.16 -7.60 9.97
C ILE A 113 2.57 -7.45 11.42
N ARG A 114 2.26 -6.30 12.04
CA ARG A 114 2.59 -6.06 13.44
C ARG A 114 1.90 -7.07 14.35
N GLU A 115 0.62 -7.31 14.16
CA GLU A 115 -0.14 -8.28 14.95
C GLU A 115 0.43 -9.69 14.78
N ARG A 116 0.72 -10.10 13.54
CA ARG A 116 1.32 -11.40 13.24
C ARG A 116 2.69 -11.56 13.90
N GLU A 117 3.57 -10.58 13.79
CA GLU A 117 4.92 -10.66 14.38
C GLU A 117 4.88 -10.65 15.91
N MET A 118 4.02 -9.82 16.51
CA MET A 118 3.83 -9.82 17.96
C MET A 118 3.25 -11.14 18.46
N ALA A 119 2.32 -11.76 17.74
CA ALA A 119 1.79 -13.07 18.08
C ALA A 119 2.86 -14.16 17.95
N ALA A 120 3.73 -14.07 16.94
CA ALA A 120 4.82 -15.02 16.74
C ALA A 120 5.96 -14.86 17.76
N GLN A 121 6.19 -13.65 18.27
CA GLN A 121 7.28 -13.32 19.21
C GLN A 121 6.78 -12.36 20.31
N PRO A 122 5.95 -12.83 21.25
CA PRO A 122 5.32 -11.96 22.25
C PRO A 122 6.33 -11.29 23.19
N ASP A 123 7.45 -11.95 23.47
CA ASP A 123 8.50 -11.46 24.36
C ASP A 123 9.66 -10.77 23.61
N SER A 124 9.43 -10.35 22.36
CA SER A 124 10.47 -9.67 21.58
C SER A 124 10.96 -8.41 22.29
N ALA A 125 12.28 -8.30 22.48
CA ALA A 125 12.91 -7.11 23.04
C ALA A 125 12.88 -5.91 22.07
N SER A 126 12.49 -6.11 20.82
CA SER A 126 12.40 -5.07 19.79
C SER A 126 11.16 -5.26 18.91
N PRO A 127 9.95 -5.09 19.46
CA PRO A 127 8.72 -5.24 18.70
C PRO A 127 8.57 -4.10 17.68
N LEU A 128 7.79 -4.36 16.64
CA LEU A 128 7.37 -3.34 15.68
C LEU A 128 6.63 -2.21 16.39
N ASN A 129 6.94 -0.97 15.99
CA ASN A 129 6.35 0.23 16.58
C ASN A 129 4.84 0.27 16.28
N ALA A 130 4.06 0.91 17.16
CA ALA A 130 2.62 1.07 16.93
C ALA A 130 2.33 1.83 15.61
N PRO A 131 1.30 1.45 14.85
CA PRO A 131 0.92 2.13 13.61
C PRO A 131 0.61 3.61 13.84
N VAL A 132 0.73 4.42 12.80
CA VAL A 132 0.21 5.79 12.75
C VAL A 132 -0.69 5.96 11.53
N PRO A 133 -1.67 6.88 11.57
CA PRO A 133 -2.46 7.20 10.38
C PRO A 133 -1.57 7.61 9.20
N SER A 134 -1.82 7.02 8.04
CA SER A 134 -1.09 7.30 6.80
C SER A 134 -1.74 8.47 6.07
N GLY A 135 -0.94 9.48 5.74
CA GLY A 135 -1.39 10.63 4.93
C GLY A 135 -1.56 10.32 3.43
N HIS A 136 -1.23 9.10 3.03
CA HIS A 136 -1.09 8.68 1.64
C HIS A 136 -1.77 7.30 1.42
N LEU A 137 -2.94 7.15 2.02
CA LEU A 137 -3.80 5.98 1.92
C LEU A 137 -5.13 6.34 1.22
N TRP A 138 -5.58 5.44 0.35
CA TRP A 138 -6.85 5.52 -0.36
C TRP A 138 -7.61 4.22 -0.17
N LYS A 139 -8.95 4.27 -0.14
CA LYS A 139 -9.76 3.06 -0.10
C LYS A 139 -11.04 3.15 -0.92
N THR A 140 -11.57 2.00 -1.28
CA THR A 140 -12.92 1.83 -1.81
C THR A 140 -13.41 0.41 -1.56
N ALA A 141 -14.71 0.17 -1.53
CA ALA A 141 -15.26 -1.17 -1.42
C ALA A 141 -15.13 -1.94 -2.74
N LEU A 142 -15.00 -3.26 -2.68
CA LEU A 142 -15.13 -4.07 -3.89
C LEU A 142 -16.56 -3.96 -4.46
N PRO A 143 -16.71 -3.98 -5.80
CA PRO A 143 -18.04 -3.93 -6.40
C PRO A 143 -18.84 -5.19 -6.05
N ALA A 144 -20.16 -5.04 -5.94
CA ALA A 144 -21.06 -6.17 -5.78
C ALA A 144 -21.14 -7.03 -7.06
N GLY A 145 -21.58 -8.29 -6.92
CA GLY A 145 -21.84 -9.17 -8.05
C GLY A 145 -20.59 -9.69 -8.76
N LEU A 146 -19.42 -9.63 -8.09
CA LEU A 146 -18.23 -10.33 -8.55
C LEU A 146 -18.52 -11.83 -8.59
N LYS A 147 -18.37 -12.47 -9.76
CA LYS A 147 -18.55 -13.92 -9.85
C LYS A 147 -17.44 -14.63 -9.06
N ALA A 148 -17.67 -15.87 -8.64
CA ALA A 148 -16.64 -16.70 -8.03
C ALA A 148 -15.41 -16.91 -8.95
N GLY A 149 -14.27 -17.23 -8.32
CA GLY A 149 -12.98 -17.46 -8.96
C GLY A 149 -11.96 -16.34 -8.75
N PRO A 150 -10.78 -16.45 -9.38
CA PRO A 150 -9.74 -15.43 -9.29
C PRO A 150 -10.20 -14.12 -9.94
N ARG A 151 -9.90 -12.99 -9.30
CA ARG A 151 -10.16 -11.63 -9.79
C ARG A 151 -8.92 -10.78 -9.64
N LEU A 152 -8.58 -10.04 -10.70
CA LEU A 152 -7.44 -9.14 -10.72
C LEU A 152 -7.89 -7.72 -10.39
N ILE A 153 -7.43 -7.18 -9.27
CA ILE A 153 -7.52 -5.75 -8.98
C ILE A 153 -6.38 -5.06 -9.72
N GLU A 154 -6.71 -4.07 -10.54
CA GLU A 154 -5.75 -3.17 -11.17
C GLU A 154 -5.95 -1.76 -10.63
N VAL A 155 -4.86 -1.12 -10.22
CA VAL A 155 -4.87 0.23 -9.66
C VAL A 155 -4.02 1.13 -10.53
N GLU A 156 -4.50 2.34 -10.74
CA GLU A 156 -3.74 3.44 -11.33
C GLU A 156 -3.81 4.65 -10.38
N ALA A 157 -2.64 5.13 -9.96
CA ALA A 157 -2.48 6.34 -9.18
C ALA A 157 -1.79 7.40 -10.03
N THR A 158 -2.41 8.57 -10.18
CA THR A 158 -1.78 9.75 -10.77
C THR A 158 -1.22 10.62 -9.66
N ASP A 159 0.09 10.90 -9.70
CA ASP A 159 0.74 11.72 -8.67
C ASP A 159 0.47 13.23 -8.84
N ALA A 160 1.01 14.04 -7.91
CA ALA A 160 0.86 15.49 -7.92
C ALA A 160 1.46 16.19 -9.16
N TYR A 161 2.25 15.47 -9.95
CA TYR A 161 2.93 15.95 -11.16
C TYR A 161 2.28 15.39 -12.44
N GLY A 162 1.15 14.67 -12.32
CA GLY A 162 0.42 14.10 -13.44
C GLY A 162 1.00 12.79 -13.98
N ARG A 163 1.94 12.15 -13.26
CA ARG A 163 2.56 10.90 -13.70
C ARG A 163 1.75 9.69 -13.20
N PRO A 164 1.45 8.71 -14.07
CA PRO A 164 0.70 7.51 -13.68
C PRO A 164 1.62 6.45 -13.07
N HIS A 165 1.12 5.77 -12.05
CA HIS A 165 1.77 4.64 -11.38
C HIS A 165 0.76 3.49 -11.27
N GLY A 166 1.18 2.30 -11.69
CA GLY A 166 0.30 1.13 -11.76
C GLY A 166 0.62 0.09 -10.68
N GLY A 167 -0.40 -0.63 -10.23
CA GLY A 167 -0.23 -1.83 -9.42
C GLY A 167 -1.31 -2.86 -9.68
N LYS A 168 -1.03 -4.11 -9.34
CA LYS A 168 -1.96 -5.24 -9.52
C LYS A 168 -1.97 -6.14 -8.30
N ARG A 169 -3.14 -6.67 -7.95
CA ARG A 169 -3.32 -7.65 -6.87
C ARG A 169 -4.35 -8.69 -7.28
N LEU A 170 -4.02 -9.97 -7.10
CA LEU A 170 -4.95 -11.07 -7.30
C LEU A 170 -5.70 -11.33 -5.99
N ILE A 171 -7.02 -11.50 -6.07
CA ILE A 171 -7.87 -12.00 -4.99
C ILE A 171 -8.69 -13.17 -5.51
N ARG A 172 -9.25 -13.98 -4.62
CA ARG A 172 -10.20 -15.05 -4.98
C ARG A 172 -11.57 -14.74 -4.40
N ILE A 173 -12.59 -14.75 -5.26
CA ILE A 173 -13.98 -14.67 -4.86
C ILE A 173 -14.52 -16.08 -4.64
N LEU A 174 -15.03 -16.33 -3.45
CA LEU A 174 -15.74 -17.57 -3.09
C LEU A 174 -17.24 -17.39 -3.37
N GLU A 175 -17.94 -18.51 -3.54
CA GLU A 175 -19.41 -18.51 -3.68
C GLU A 175 -20.11 -17.95 -2.43
#